data_AF-A0A0M2M2C3-F1
#
_entry.id   AF-A0A0M2M2C3-F1
#
_cell.length_a   1.000
_cell.length_b   1.000
_cell.length_c   1.000
_cell.angle_alpha   90.00
_cell.angle_beta   90.00
_cell.angle_gamma   90.00
#
_symmetry.space_group_name_H-M   'P 1'
#
loop_
_entity.id
_entity.type
_entity.pdbx_description
1 polymer ?
#
loop_
_entity_poly.entity_id
_entity_poly.type
_entity_poly.pdbx_seq_one_letter_code
_entity_poly.pdbx_strand_id
1 'polypeptide(L)'
;MTIASDIRPSRGDRVALWLFVAVGAVIAVAVAVGAALRIGELLGGGPIRVAAEFIDQRATAPIGPDGSDVEVLLDRAVLRTAVPPIATWAGVIGQLVLVIAFTTVVLCLILLSRRLSRGRIFGRSSTVLVGTAGITGLIGAAATRFFDNMLANAAVAQVSDYGDVRNAVLSIEPFPFVVAAFAVAIVCTVFVIGERMQRETEGLV
;
A
#
# COMPACT_ATOMS: atom_id res chain seq x y z
N MET A 1 -4.76 -40.12 28.29
CA MET A 1 -5.29 -38.81 27.85
C MET A 1 -4.75 -38.57 26.44
N THR A 2 -5.54 -38.99 25.46
CA THR A 2 -5.28 -39.05 24.00
C THR A 2 -6.28 -38.06 23.39
N ILE A 3 -6.01 -37.17 22.42
CA ILE A 3 -5.15 -37.19 21.23
C ILE A 3 -4.79 -35.72 20.93
N ALA A 4 -3.51 -35.40 20.72
CA ALA A 4 -3.14 -34.19 20.02
C ALA A 4 -3.64 -34.34 18.57
N SER A 5 -4.74 -33.68 18.23
CA SER A 5 -5.19 -33.65 16.84
C SER A 5 -4.20 -32.82 16.06
N ASP A 6 -3.39 -33.52 15.26
CA ASP A 6 -2.63 -32.98 14.13
C ASP A 6 -3.66 -32.40 13.14
N ILE A 7 -4.12 -31.16 13.39
CA ILE A 7 -5.15 -30.49 12.57
C ILE A 7 -4.52 -30.13 11.23
N ARG A 8 -4.56 -31.08 10.29
CA ARG A 8 -4.29 -30.80 8.89
C ARG A 8 -5.41 -29.88 8.38
N PRO A 9 -5.07 -28.79 7.67
CA PRO A 9 -6.09 -27.90 7.11
C PRO A 9 -7.08 -28.70 6.27
N SER A 10 -8.38 -28.48 6.49
CA SER A 10 -9.43 -29.17 5.75
C SER A 10 -9.30 -28.87 4.25
N ARG A 11 -9.95 -29.68 3.41
CA ARG A 11 -9.98 -29.39 1.96
C ARG A 11 -10.56 -28.00 1.68
N GLY A 12 -11.54 -27.56 2.47
CA GLY A 12 -12.13 -26.22 2.40
C GLY A 12 -11.12 -25.12 2.72
N ASP A 13 -10.35 -25.26 3.81
CA ASP A 13 -9.35 -24.26 4.21
C ASP A 13 -8.26 -24.07 3.15
N ARG A 14 -7.85 -25.18 2.52
CA ARG A 14 -6.88 -25.14 1.42
C ARG A 14 -7.43 -24.41 0.21
N VAL A 15 -8.69 -24.66 -0.15
CA VAL A 15 -9.34 -23.98 -1.29
C VAL A 15 -9.47 -22.49 -0.98
N ALA A 16 -9.92 -22.11 0.22
CA ALA A 16 -10.04 -20.71 0.63
C ALA A 16 -8.69 -19.98 0.58
N LEU A 17 -7.63 -20.62 1.07
CA LEU A 17 -6.28 -20.07 1.08
C LEU A 17 -5.69 -19.94 -0.34
N TRP A 18 -5.94 -20.90 -1.24
CA TRP A 18 -5.54 -20.79 -2.64
C TRP A 18 -6.36 -19.75 -3.41
N LEU A 19 -7.65 -19.61 -3.11
CA LEU A 19 -8.49 -18.55 -3.68
C LEU A 19 -7.97 -17.17 -3.25
N PHE A 20 -7.64 -16.99 -1.97
CA PHE A 20 -7.04 -15.77 -1.45
C PHE A 20 -5.72 -15.43 -2.16
N VAL A 21 -4.85 -16.43 -2.35
CA VAL A 21 -3.62 -16.30 -3.13
C VAL A 21 -3.90 -15.89 -4.58
N ALA A 22 -4.87 -16.52 -5.24
CA ALA A 22 -5.21 -16.22 -6.63
C ALA A 22 -5.71 -14.78 -6.78
N VAL A 23 -6.62 -14.34 -5.90
CA VAL A 23 -7.12 -12.95 -5.88
C VAL A 23 -5.97 -11.98 -5.63
N GLY A 24 -5.09 -12.26 -4.65
CA GLY A 24 -3.91 -11.43 -4.39
C GLY A 24 -2.97 -11.33 -5.60
N ALA A 25 -2.77 -12.43 -6.33
CA ALA A 25 -1.95 -12.44 -7.54
C ALA A 25 -2.57 -11.61 -8.67
N VAL A 26 -3.89 -11.69 -8.88
CA VAL A 26 -4.60 -10.85 -9.86
C VAL A 26 -4.45 -9.37 -9.52
N ILE A 27 -4.64 -9.00 -8.25
CA ILE A 27 -4.46 -7.61 -7.79
C ILE A 27 -3.02 -7.17 -8.00
N ALA A 28 -2.03 -8.03 -7.74
CA ALA A 28 -0.61 -7.71 -7.96
C ALA A 28 -0.31 -7.39 -9.43
N VAL A 29 -0.85 -8.20 -10.34
CA VAL A 29 -0.71 -7.96 -11.79
C VAL A 29 -1.39 -6.66 -12.19
N ALA A 30 -2.60 -6.39 -11.69
CA ALA A 30 -3.31 -5.14 -11.97
C ALA A 30 -2.54 -3.91 -11.48
N VAL A 31 -1.97 -3.97 -10.27
CA VAL A 31 -1.12 -2.91 -9.72
C VAL A 31 0.14 -2.72 -10.56
N ALA A 32 0.81 -3.80 -10.97
CA ALA A 32 2.01 -3.73 -11.81
C ALA A 32 1.72 -3.12 -13.19
N VAL A 33 0.62 -3.52 -13.82
CA VAL A 33 0.18 -2.94 -15.11
C VAL A 33 -0.17 -1.47 -14.94
N GLY A 34 -0.93 -1.10 -13.91
CA GLY A 34 -1.26 0.30 -13.61
C GLY A 34 -0.01 1.16 -13.40
N ALA A 35 0.95 0.65 -12.64
CA ALA A 35 2.24 1.31 -12.41
C ALA A 35 3.05 1.45 -13.70
N ALA A 36 3.10 0.43 -14.55
CA ALA A 36 3.80 0.49 -15.83
C ALA A 36 3.18 1.54 -16.78
N LEU A 37 1.86 1.58 -16.89
CA LEU A 37 1.14 2.59 -17.67
C LEU A 37 1.41 4.00 -17.13
N ARG A 38 1.43 4.13 -15.79
CA ARG A 38 1.72 5.39 -15.12
C ARG A 38 3.15 5.86 -15.36
N ILE A 39 4.13 4.97 -15.28
CA ILE A 39 5.53 5.26 -15.60
C ILE A 39 5.66 5.70 -17.06
N GLY A 40 4.95 5.05 -17.99
CA GLY A 40 4.88 5.47 -19.39
C GLY A 40 4.33 6.89 -19.57
N GLU A 41 3.28 7.25 -18.85
CA GLU A 41 2.73 8.63 -18.84
C GLU A 41 3.77 9.63 -18.30
N LEU A 42 4.45 9.30 -17.20
CA LEU A 42 5.47 10.14 -16.57
C LEU A 42 6.67 10.38 -17.50
N LEU A 43 7.14 9.35 -18.20
CA LEU A 43 8.29 9.45 -19.09
C LEU A 43 7.94 9.94 -20.50
N GLY A 44 6.66 10.09 -20.83
CA GLY A 44 6.18 10.47 -22.17
C GLY A 44 6.37 11.94 -22.54
N GLY A 45 6.87 12.79 -21.64
CA GLY A 45 7.24 14.19 -21.92
C GLY A 45 6.07 15.16 -22.12
N GLY A 46 4.82 14.69 -22.06
CA GLY A 46 3.61 15.50 -22.16
C GLY A 46 3.04 15.95 -20.81
N PRO A 47 1.95 16.74 -20.81
CA PRO A 47 1.23 17.08 -19.59
C PRO A 47 0.69 15.81 -18.91
N ILE A 48 1.03 15.63 -17.63
CA ILE A 48 0.64 14.47 -16.84
C ILE A 48 -0.50 14.81 -15.89
N ARG A 49 -1.34 13.83 -15.57
CA ARG A 49 -2.41 13.99 -14.57
C ARG A 49 -1.87 13.76 -13.17
N VAL A 50 -1.86 14.75 -12.29
CA VAL A 50 -1.35 14.61 -10.91
C VAL A 50 -2.45 14.99 -9.94
N ALA A 51 -2.79 14.09 -9.02
CA ALA A 51 -3.70 14.42 -7.94
C ALA A 51 -2.95 15.24 -6.88
N ALA A 52 -3.53 16.37 -6.48
CA ALA A 52 -3.04 17.23 -5.41
C ALA A 52 -4.14 17.44 -4.37
N GLU A 53 -3.73 17.58 -3.11
CA GLU A 53 -4.60 17.81 -1.96
C GLU A 53 -4.28 19.19 -1.35
N PHE A 54 -5.32 20.00 -1.16
CA PHE A 54 -5.18 21.39 -0.75
C PHE A 54 -5.74 21.60 0.65
N ILE A 55 -5.17 22.56 1.39
CA ILE A 55 -5.59 22.83 2.76
C ILE A 55 -6.26 24.19 2.81
N ASP A 56 -7.54 24.20 3.20
CA ASP A 56 -8.37 25.41 3.35
C ASP A 56 -8.41 26.28 2.08
N GLN A 57 -8.19 25.67 0.90
CA GLN A 57 -8.16 26.40 -0.35
C GLN A 57 -9.59 26.70 -0.81
N ARG A 58 -9.91 27.98 -0.96
CA ARG A 58 -11.20 28.43 -1.50
C ARG A 58 -11.15 28.46 -3.02
N ALA A 59 -12.22 28.00 -3.64
CA ALA A 59 -12.43 28.06 -5.09
C ALA A 59 -13.91 28.41 -5.37
N THR A 60 -14.20 28.88 -6.57
CA THR A 60 -15.57 29.07 -7.04
C THR A 60 -15.94 27.96 -8.01
N ALA A 61 -17.14 27.41 -7.87
CA ALA A 61 -17.67 26.40 -8.77
C ALA A 61 -19.09 26.78 -9.21
N PRO A 62 -19.45 26.62 -10.50
CA PRO A 62 -20.78 26.95 -11.03
C PRO A 62 -21.79 25.84 -10.69
N ILE A 63 -22.03 25.65 -9.38
CA ILE A 63 -22.89 24.58 -8.84
C ILE A 63 -24.17 25.13 -8.18
N GLY A 64 -24.36 26.45 -8.17
CA GLY A 64 -25.57 27.07 -7.65
C GLY A 64 -26.72 27.05 -8.66
N PRO A 65 -27.91 27.53 -8.25
CA PRO A 65 -29.07 27.67 -9.14
C PRO A 65 -28.70 28.47 -10.39
N ASP A 66 -29.16 28.02 -11.56
CA ASP A 66 -28.86 28.62 -12.87
C ASP A 66 -27.35 28.71 -13.20
N GLY A 67 -26.52 27.89 -12.56
CA GLY A 67 -25.07 27.87 -12.78
C GLY A 67 -24.32 29.00 -12.08
N SER A 68 -24.95 29.66 -11.08
CA SER A 68 -24.30 30.70 -10.30
C SER A 68 -23.07 30.14 -9.55
N ASP A 69 -22.02 30.95 -9.46
CA ASP A 69 -20.82 30.60 -8.70
C ASP A 69 -21.12 30.45 -7.20
N VAL A 70 -20.67 29.34 -6.63
CA VAL A 70 -20.71 29.06 -5.19
C VAL A 70 -19.28 28.88 -4.71
N GLU A 71 -18.94 29.52 -3.59
CA GLU A 71 -17.66 29.31 -2.93
C GLU A 71 -17.62 27.91 -2.31
N VAL A 72 -16.56 27.16 -2.62
CA VAL A 72 -16.31 25.80 -2.13
C VAL A 72 -14.91 25.69 -1.56
N LEU A 73 -14.73 24.74 -0.65
CA LEU A 73 -13.41 24.31 -0.22
C LEU A 73 -12.90 23.23 -1.17
N LEU A 74 -11.77 23.53 -1.82
CA LEU A 74 -11.05 22.59 -2.66
C LEU A 74 -10.21 21.70 -1.75
N ASP A 75 -10.64 20.45 -1.58
CA ASP A 75 -9.91 19.45 -0.81
C ASP A 75 -8.93 18.67 -1.71
N ARG A 76 -9.39 18.26 -2.90
CA ARG A 76 -8.60 17.49 -3.87
C ARG A 76 -8.88 17.92 -5.31
N ALA A 77 -7.83 18.03 -6.13
CA ALA A 77 -7.96 18.27 -7.57
C ALA A 77 -6.99 17.39 -8.38
N VAL A 78 -7.31 17.18 -9.65
CA VAL A 78 -6.39 16.56 -10.62
C VAL A 78 -5.86 17.65 -11.53
N LEU A 79 -4.58 17.95 -11.38
CA LEU A 79 -3.86 18.91 -12.20
C LEU A 79 -3.37 18.23 -13.47
N ARG A 80 -3.52 18.90 -14.61
CA ARG A 80 -2.95 18.45 -15.90
C ARG A 80 -1.91 19.46 -16.34
N THR A 81 -0.64 19.19 -16.02
CA THR A 81 0.46 20.14 -16.25
C THR A 81 1.75 19.43 -16.64
N ALA A 82 2.67 20.19 -17.26
CA ALA A 82 4.03 19.73 -17.51
C ALA A 82 4.86 19.92 -16.23
N VAL A 83 5.38 18.81 -15.71
CA VAL A 83 6.16 18.78 -14.47
C VAL A 83 7.65 18.73 -14.83
N PRO A 84 8.54 19.42 -14.09
CA PRO A 84 9.97 19.40 -14.37
C PRO A 84 10.54 17.97 -14.30
N PRO A 85 11.54 17.62 -15.14
CA PRO A 85 12.06 16.26 -15.24
C PRO A 85 12.55 15.67 -13.92
N ILE A 86 13.05 16.50 -13.01
CA ILE A 86 13.53 16.05 -11.70
C ILE A 86 12.40 15.56 -10.80
N ALA A 87 11.20 16.15 -10.89
CA ALA A 87 10.05 15.73 -10.10
C ALA A 87 9.34 14.52 -10.73
N THR A 88 9.45 14.33 -12.05
CA THR A 88 9.02 13.09 -12.72
C THR A 88 9.68 11.86 -12.09
N TRP A 89 10.96 11.95 -11.71
CA TRP A 89 11.66 10.86 -11.04
C TRP A 89 11.07 10.48 -9.69
N ALA A 90 10.55 11.44 -8.91
CA ALA A 90 9.83 11.13 -7.67
C ALA A 90 8.60 10.26 -7.97
N GLY A 91 7.83 10.60 -8.99
CA GLY A 91 6.70 9.79 -9.45
C GLY A 91 7.10 8.38 -9.89
N VAL A 92 8.18 8.25 -10.67
CA VAL A 92 8.69 6.94 -11.13
C VAL A 92 9.16 6.09 -9.94
N ILE A 93 9.92 6.67 -9.01
CA ILE A 93 10.38 5.99 -7.80
C ILE A 93 9.18 5.55 -6.95
N GLY A 94 8.16 6.40 -6.80
CA GLY A 94 6.91 6.06 -6.11
C GLY A 94 6.23 4.82 -6.71
N GLN A 95 6.11 4.75 -8.03
CA GLN A 95 5.55 3.59 -8.72
C GLN A 95 6.42 2.33 -8.55
N LEU A 96 7.75 2.46 -8.60
CA LEU A 96 8.65 1.32 -8.37
C LEU A 96 8.54 0.80 -6.93
N VAL A 97 8.50 1.70 -5.94
CA VAL A 97 8.31 1.36 -4.53
C VAL A 97 6.98 0.63 -4.33
N LEU A 98 5.89 1.13 -4.94
CA LEU A 98 4.58 0.48 -4.89
C LEU A 98 4.64 -0.96 -5.43
N VAL A 99 5.21 -1.16 -6.63
CA VAL A 99 5.29 -2.49 -7.26
C VAL A 99 6.18 -3.43 -6.45
N ILE A 100 7.34 -2.98 -5.97
CA ILE A 100 8.26 -3.78 -5.17
C ILE A 100 7.59 -4.19 -3.86
N ALA A 101 6.97 -3.24 -3.15
CA ALA A 101 6.31 -3.51 -1.89
C ALA A 101 5.16 -4.50 -2.07
N PHE A 102 4.28 -4.25 -3.05
CA PHE A 102 3.12 -5.11 -3.30
C PHE A 102 3.53 -6.52 -3.72
N THR A 103 4.50 -6.64 -4.64
CA THR A 103 5.02 -7.93 -5.08
C THR A 103 5.66 -8.70 -3.93
N THR A 104 6.44 -8.02 -3.07
CA THR A 104 7.06 -8.64 -1.90
C THR A 104 6.00 -9.18 -0.94
N VAL A 105 4.97 -8.37 -0.62
CA VAL A 105 3.85 -8.79 0.24
C VAL A 105 3.16 -10.03 -0.34
N VAL A 106 2.81 -9.99 -1.62
CA VAL A 106 2.11 -11.10 -2.29
C VAL A 106 2.97 -12.37 -2.31
N LEU A 107 4.27 -12.26 -2.61
CA LEU A 107 5.19 -13.40 -2.57
C LEU A 107 5.29 -13.98 -1.15
N CYS A 108 5.40 -13.14 -0.12
CA CYS A 108 5.41 -13.59 1.27
C CYS A 108 4.13 -14.33 1.63
N LEU A 109 2.97 -13.81 1.22
CA LEU A 109 1.67 -14.44 1.45
C LEU A 109 1.52 -15.77 0.69
N ILE A 110 2.03 -15.88 -0.54
CA ILE A 110 2.06 -17.12 -1.31
C ILE A 110 2.93 -18.17 -0.62
N LEU A 111 4.13 -17.79 -0.17
CA LEU A 111 5.06 -18.68 0.52
C LEU A 111 4.50 -19.14 1.86
N LEU A 112 3.88 -18.24 2.61
CA LEU A 112 3.20 -18.54 3.87
C LEU A 112 2.04 -19.50 3.63
N SER A 113 1.17 -19.19 2.68
CA SER A 113 0.06 -20.03 2.23
C SER A 113 0.53 -21.46 1.87
N ARG A 114 1.61 -21.56 1.10
CA ARG A 114 2.19 -22.85 0.71
C ARG A 114 2.71 -23.64 1.91
N ARG A 115 3.24 -22.97 2.94
CA ARG A 115 3.68 -23.60 4.20
C ARG A 115 2.51 -24.07 5.05
N LEU A 116 1.47 -23.25 5.20
CA LEU A 116 0.24 -23.64 5.91
C LEU A 116 -0.40 -24.86 5.26
N SER A 117 -0.48 -24.91 3.92
CA SER A 117 -1.02 -26.07 3.20
C SER A 117 -0.25 -27.38 3.42
N ARG A 118 1.04 -27.28 3.78
CA ARG A 118 1.94 -28.40 4.10
C ARG A 118 1.98 -28.73 5.59
N GLY A 119 1.13 -28.10 6.41
CA GLY A 119 1.07 -28.32 7.86
C GLY A 119 2.21 -27.66 8.66
N ARG A 120 3.04 -26.81 8.02
CA ARG A 120 4.16 -26.12 8.69
C ARG A 120 3.75 -24.70 9.08
N ILE A 121 2.88 -24.60 10.08
CA ILE A 121 2.22 -23.34 10.46
C ILE A 121 3.17 -22.45 11.27
N PHE A 122 3.71 -22.97 12.38
CA PHE A 122 4.57 -22.21 13.28
C PHE A 122 6.05 -22.59 13.09
N GLY A 123 6.92 -21.61 12.96
CA GLY A 123 8.34 -21.81 12.70
C GLY A 123 9.02 -20.54 12.24
N ARG A 124 10.34 -20.43 12.48
CA ARG A 124 11.12 -19.19 12.25
C ARG A 124 10.82 -18.52 10.92
N SER A 125 10.82 -19.30 9.83
CA SER A 125 10.61 -18.68 8.52
C SER A 125 9.14 -18.33 8.22
N SER A 126 8.14 -18.88 8.90
CA SER A 126 6.76 -18.36 8.81
C SER A 126 6.64 -17.01 9.53
N THR A 127 7.23 -16.89 10.71
CA THR A 127 7.33 -15.62 11.46
C THR A 127 8.04 -14.54 10.65
N VAL A 128 9.17 -14.87 10.01
CA VAL A 128 9.89 -13.94 9.12
C VAL A 128 9.02 -13.53 7.92
N LEU A 129 8.32 -14.45 7.27
CA LEU A 129 7.46 -14.11 6.12
C LEU A 129 6.34 -13.13 6.50
N VAL A 130 5.70 -13.35 7.64
CA VAL A 130 4.65 -12.47 8.17
C VAL A 130 5.21 -11.09 8.52
N GLY A 131 6.33 -11.05 9.25
CA GLY A 131 7.00 -9.80 9.63
C GLY A 131 7.44 -8.99 8.43
N THR A 132 8.09 -9.63 7.44
CA THR A 132 8.50 -8.97 6.20
C THR A 132 7.28 -8.45 5.44
N ALA A 133 6.22 -9.24 5.27
CA ALA A 133 5.01 -8.78 4.58
C ALA A 133 4.39 -7.55 5.27
N GLY A 134 4.23 -7.61 6.60
CA GLY A 134 3.63 -6.50 7.35
C GLY A 134 4.47 -5.23 7.31
N ILE A 135 5.77 -5.33 7.59
CA ILE A 135 6.69 -4.19 7.60
C ILE A 135 6.85 -3.61 6.20
N THR A 136 7.07 -4.43 5.18
CA THR A 136 7.22 -3.97 3.79
C THR A 136 5.92 -3.34 3.28
N GLY A 137 4.76 -3.90 3.61
CA GLY A 137 3.46 -3.31 3.25
C GLY A 137 3.28 -1.93 3.87
N LEU A 138 3.59 -1.77 5.15
CA LEU A 138 3.46 -0.50 5.86
C LEU A 138 4.42 0.57 5.32
N ILE A 139 5.71 0.23 5.23
CA ILE A 139 6.74 1.14 4.71
C ILE A 139 6.47 1.48 3.26
N GLY A 140 6.12 0.49 2.42
CA GLY A 140 5.81 0.70 1.01
C GLY A 140 4.62 1.63 0.81
N ALA A 141 3.55 1.47 1.59
CA ALA A 141 2.39 2.36 1.53
C ALA A 141 2.75 3.80 1.91
N ALA A 142 3.50 3.99 3.00
CA ALA A 142 3.93 5.32 3.46
C ALA A 142 4.89 5.98 2.44
N ALA A 143 5.87 5.22 1.94
CA ALA A 143 6.84 5.69 0.96
C ALA A 143 6.17 6.08 -0.37
N THR A 144 5.21 5.30 -0.85
CA THR A 144 4.45 5.63 -2.07
C THR A 144 3.73 6.97 -1.91
N ARG A 145 3.01 7.16 -0.80
CA ARG A 145 2.32 8.43 -0.49
C ARG A 145 3.29 9.61 -0.38
N PHE A 146 4.47 9.40 0.18
CA PHE A 146 5.51 10.42 0.24
C PHE A 146 5.97 10.86 -1.16
N PHE A 147 6.26 9.92 -2.04
CA PHE A 147 6.67 10.24 -3.42
C PHE A 147 5.54 10.87 -4.25
N ASP A 148 4.30 10.42 -4.07
CA ASP A 148 3.14 11.03 -4.72
C ASP A 148 2.94 12.49 -4.26
N ASN A 149 3.12 12.78 -2.96
CA ASN A 149 3.08 14.15 -2.43
C ASN A 149 4.21 15.02 -3.02
N MET A 150 5.43 14.49 -3.16
CA MET A 150 6.53 15.21 -3.82
C MET A 150 6.18 15.56 -5.28
N LEU A 151 5.60 14.62 -6.02
CA LEU A 151 5.14 14.85 -7.39
C LEU A 151 4.01 15.90 -7.45
N ALA A 152 3.04 15.82 -6.52
CA ALA A 152 1.95 16.77 -6.40
C ALA A 152 2.43 18.19 -6.10
N ASN A 153 3.37 18.34 -5.16
CA ASN A 153 3.97 19.63 -4.82
C ASN A 153 4.68 20.26 -6.03
N ALA A 154 5.41 19.46 -6.81
CA ALA A 154 6.03 19.95 -8.04
C ALA A 154 5.02 20.34 -9.12
N ALA A 155 3.90 19.61 -9.24
CA ALA A 155 2.83 19.95 -10.17
C ALA A 155 2.11 21.26 -9.77
N VAL A 156 1.85 21.46 -8.49
CA VAL A 156 1.25 22.70 -7.98
C VAL A 156 2.17 23.89 -8.23
N ALA A 157 3.47 23.76 -7.94
CA ALA A 157 4.46 24.82 -8.16
C ALA A 157 4.58 25.27 -9.64
N GLN A 158 4.09 24.48 -10.60
CA GLN A 158 4.06 24.83 -12.01
C GLN A 158 2.79 25.61 -12.43
N VAL A 159 1.75 25.58 -11.61
CA VAL A 159 0.45 26.20 -11.89
C VAL A 159 0.17 27.40 -10.98
N SER A 160 0.82 27.48 -9.82
CA SER A 160 0.70 28.58 -8.87
C SER A 160 2.02 29.30 -8.62
N ASP A 161 1.97 30.61 -8.44
CA ASP A 161 3.12 31.38 -7.93
C ASP A 161 3.46 31.00 -6.49
N TYR A 162 4.73 31.20 -6.13
CA TYR A 162 5.30 30.74 -4.87
C TYR A 162 4.63 31.45 -3.67
N GLY A 163 3.76 30.74 -2.95
CA GLY A 163 3.09 31.22 -1.73
C GLY A 163 1.58 31.48 -1.85
N ASP A 164 1.02 31.44 -3.06
CA ASP A 164 -0.41 31.72 -3.28
C ASP A 164 -1.33 30.55 -2.94
N VAL A 165 -0.81 29.33 -2.99
CA VAL A 165 -1.57 28.11 -2.74
C VAL A 165 -0.95 27.30 -1.61
N ARG A 166 -1.74 27.10 -0.55
CA ARG A 166 -1.36 26.22 0.57
C ARG A 166 -1.67 24.77 0.19
N ASN A 167 -0.72 24.12 -0.48
CA ASN A 167 -0.79 22.69 -0.76
C ASN A 167 -0.38 21.88 0.48
N ALA A 168 -0.94 20.68 0.65
CA ALA A 168 -0.49 19.79 1.72
C ALA A 168 0.94 19.32 1.45
N VAL A 169 1.90 19.82 2.24
CA VAL A 169 3.32 19.41 2.14
C VAL A 169 3.48 17.90 2.40
N LEU A 170 2.62 17.34 3.27
CA LEU A 170 2.52 15.91 3.54
C LEU A 170 1.09 15.55 3.99
N SER A 171 0.23 15.18 3.05
CA SER A 171 -1.04 14.53 3.37
C SER A 171 -0.80 13.05 3.66
N ILE A 172 -0.35 12.76 4.88
CA ILE A 172 -0.41 11.41 5.44
C ILE A 172 -1.36 11.49 6.61
N GLU A 173 -2.51 10.83 6.50
CA GLU A 173 -3.36 10.59 7.65
C GLU A 173 -2.67 9.51 8.51
N PRO A 174 -2.13 9.85 9.69
CA PRO A 174 -1.27 8.93 10.45
C PRO A 174 -2.07 7.80 11.09
N PHE A 175 -3.36 8.01 11.35
CA PHE A 175 -4.20 7.09 12.09
C PHE A 175 -4.34 5.71 11.41
N PRO A 176 -4.64 5.60 10.10
CA PRO A 176 -4.61 4.31 9.39
C PRO A 176 -3.27 3.58 9.51
N PHE A 177 -2.14 4.29 9.47
CA PHE A 177 -0.81 3.67 9.59
C PHE A 177 -0.55 3.13 11.00
N VAL A 178 -0.98 3.85 12.04
CA VAL A 178 -0.88 3.38 13.43
C VAL A 178 -1.70 2.11 13.62
N VAL A 179 -2.94 2.08 13.12
CA VAL A 179 -3.81 0.89 13.19
C VAL A 179 -3.20 -0.29 12.42
N ALA A 180 -2.68 -0.04 11.21
CA ALA A 180 -2.02 -1.07 10.42
C ALA A 180 -0.75 -1.61 11.10
N ALA A 181 0.09 -0.73 11.66
CA ALA A 181 1.28 -1.12 12.41
C ALA A 181 0.93 -1.96 13.63
N PHE A 182 -0.14 -1.59 14.35
CA PHE A 182 -0.63 -2.34 15.49
C PHE A 182 -1.16 -3.72 15.08
N ALA A 183 -1.92 -3.81 14.00
CA ALA A 183 -2.39 -5.09 13.45
C ALA A 183 -1.21 -5.99 13.05
N VAL A 184 -0.21 -5.44 12.34
CA VAL A 184 1.02 -6.16 11.99
C VAL A 184 1.75 -6.67 13.24
N ALA A 185 1.89 -5.82 14.27
CA ALA A 185 2.52 -6.19 15.53
C ALA A 185 1.80 -7.37 16.19
N ILE A 186 0.46 -7.33 16.29
CA ILE A 186 -0.33 -8.43 16.85
C ILE A 186 -0.10 -9.73 16.08
N VAL A 187 -0.21 -9.69 14.75
CA VAL A 187 -0.04 -10.90 13.93
C VAL A 187 1.37 -11.46 14.10
N CYS A 188 2.42 -10.63 14.09
CA CYS A 188 3.78 -11.05 14.37
C CYS A 188 3.92 -11.70 15.76
N THR A 189 3.32 -11.11 16.79
CA THR A 189 3.32 -11.65 18.16
C THR A 189 2.67 -13.04 18.21
N VAL A 190 1.53 -13.24 17.54
CA VAL A 190 0.87 -14.56 17.47
C VAL A 190 1.80 -15.61 16.85
N PHE A 191 2.53 -15.28 15.79
CA PHE A 191 3.48 -16.21 15.16
C PHE A 191 4.69 -16.51 16.05
N VAL A 192 5.23 -15.50 16.74
CA VAL A 192 6.34 -15.69 17.69
C VAL A 192 5.92 -16.58 18.87
N ILE A 193 4.74 -16.33 19.44
CA ILE A 193 4.20 -17.15 20.54
C ILE A 193 3.94 -18.58 20.05
N GLY A 194 3.31 -18.74 18.89
CA GLY A 194 3.08 -20.05 18.28
C GLY A 194 4.37 -20.83 18.00
N GLU A 195 5.41 -20.15 17.52
CA GLU A 195 6.74 -20.75 17.32
C GLU A 195 7.35 -21.23 18.65
N ARG A 196 7.20 -20.45 19.72
CA ARG A 196 7.69 -20.82 21.05
C ARG A 196 6.94 -22.04 21.60
N MET A 197 5.61 -22.05 21.53
CA MET A 197 4.79 -23.17 21.99
C MET A 197 5.11 -24.47 21.25
N GLN A 198 5.33 -24.40 19.94
CA GLN A 198 5.71 -25.57 19.14
C GLN A 198 7.07 -26.13 19.59
N ARG A 199 8.07 -25.28 19.84
CA ARG A 199 9.38 -25.72 20.34
C ARG A 199 9.30 -26.38 21.71
N GLU A 200 8.54 -25.80 22.63
CA GLU A 200 8.38 -26.35 23.99
C GLU A 200 7.70 -27.73 23.94
N THR A 201 6.79 -27.95 22.99
CA THR A 201 6.14 -29.26 22.79
C THR A 201 7.10 -30.29 22.19
N GLU A 202 7.91 -29.89 21.20
CA GLU A 202 8.91 -30.77 20.56
C GLU A 202 10.07 -31.14 21.51
N GLY A 203 10.37 -30.30 22.52
CA GLY A 203 11.42 -30.55 23.51
C GLY A 203 10.99 -31.44 24.70
N LEU A 204 9.72 -31.81 24.79
CA LEU A 204 9.16 -32.68 25.84
C LEU A 204 9.03 -34.16 25.41
N VAL A 205 9.44 -34.49 24.18
CA VAL A 205 9.37 -35.84 23.59
C VAL A 205 10.74 -36.50 23.56
#